data_AF-A0A6B3FHJ7-F1
#
_entry.id   AF-A0A6B3FHJ7-F1
#
_cell.length_a   1.000
_cell.length_b   1.000
_cell.length_c   1.000
_cell.angle_alpha   90.00
_cell.angle_beta   90.00
_cell.angle_gamma   90.00
#
_symmetry.space_group_name_H-M   'P 1'
#
loop_
_entity.id
_entity.type
_entity.pdbx_description
1 polymer ?
#
loop_
_entity_poly.entity_id
_entity_poly.type
_entity_poly.pdbx_seq_one_letter_code
_entity_poly.pdbx_strand_id
1 'polypeptide(L)' 'IIKMRYGIEDGRERTLTEVGKQHGLTRERIRQIEKHALLELKRMAHDTGFDAAA' A
#
# COMPACT_ATOMS: atom_id res chain seq x y z
N ILE A 1 -6.08 -0.10 1.67
CA ILE A 1 -4.82 -0.67 2.22
C ILE A 1 -3.65 0.31 2.11
N ILE A 2 -3.13 0.61 0.91
CA ILE A 2 -1.98 1.54 0.73
C ILE A 2 -2.23 2.89 1.41
N LYS A 3 -3.37 3.55 1.15
CA LYS A 3 -3.70 4.83 1.78
C LYS A 3 -3.63 4.82 3.32
N MET A 4 -4.12 3.75 3.94
CA MET A 4 -4.08 3.57 5.39
C MET A 4 -2.70 3.22 5.92
N ARG A 5 -1.92 2.43 5.16
CA ARG A 5 -0.56 2.02 5.53
C ARG A 5 0.40 3.20 5.56
N TYR A 6 0.26 4.11 4.60
CA TYR A 6 1.13 5.26 4.42
C TYR A 6 0.51 6.60 4.87
N GLY A 7 -0.61 6.56 5.61
CA GLY A 7 -1.23 7.78 6.16
C GLY A 7 -1.66 8.82 5.12
N ILE A 8 -1.99 8.41 3.89
CA ILE A 8 -2.28 9.33 2.79
C ILE A 8 -3.57 10.13 3.03
N GLU A 9 -4.54 9.56 3.77
CA GLU A 9 -5.83 10.23 4.02
C GLU A 9 -5.85 11.03 5.33
N ASP A 10 -5.15 10.56 6.38
CA ASP A 10 -5.25 11.11 7.74
C ASP A 10 -3.89 11.44 8.37
N GLY A 11 -2.80 11.35 7.62
CA GLY A 11 -1.44 11.57 8.09
C GLY A 11 -0.91 10.50 9.05
N ARG A 12 -1.69 9.44 9.34
CA ARG A 12 -1.33 8.40 10.29
C ARG A 12 -1.09 7.08 9.60
N GLU A 13 0.17 6.68 9.57
CA GLU A 13 0.56 5.34 9.17
C GLU A 13 -0.03 4.29 10.11
N ARG A 14 -0.43 3.16 9.52
CA ARG A 14 -0.93 2.00 10.25
C ARG A 14 -0.08 0.80 9.93
N THR A 15 0.14 -0.08 10.90
CA THR A 15 0.82 -1.36 10.71
C THR A 15 -0.06 -2.34 9.92
N LEU A 16 0.56 -3.35 9.30
CA LEU A 16 -0.17 -4.46 8.64
C LEU A 16 -1.19 -5.12 9.58
N THR A 17 -0.87 -5.21 10.87
CA THR A 17 -1.74 -5.80 11.89
C THR A 17 -2.96 -4.91 12.18
N GLU A 18 -2.76 -3.60 12.33
CA GLU A 18 -3.87 -2.65 12.56
C GLU A 18 -4.82 -2.61 11.38
N VAL A 19 -4.28 -2.55 10.15
CA VAL A 19 -5.08 -2.62 8.93
C VAL A 19 -5.80 -3.97 8.83
N GLY A 20 -5.12 -5.07 9.17
CA GLY A 20 -5.73 -6.40 9.19
C GLY A 20 -6.92 -6.49 10.14
N LYS A 21 -6.76 -5.99 11.38
CA LYS A 21 -7.84 -5.91 12.37
C LYS A 21 -9.04 -5.10 11.86
N GLN A 22 -8.81 -3.94 11.25
CA GLN A 22 -9.89 -3.09 10.73
C GLN A 22 -10.67 -3.73 9.56
N HIS A 23 -10.02 -4.60 8.78
CA HIS A 23 -10.63 -5.26 7.62
C HIS A 23 -11.04 -6.72 7.86
N GLY A 24 -10.86 -7.26 9.06
CA GLY A 24 -11.12 -8.67 9.35
C GLY A 24 -10.19 -9.63 8.60
N LEU A 25 -8.97 -9.19 8.29
CA LEU A 25 -7.97 -9.95 7.52
C LEU A 25 -6.73 -10.23 8.36
N THR A 26 -6.03 -11.31 8.00
CA THR A 26 -4.74 -11.62 8.62
C THR A 26 -3.68 -10.61 8.19
N ARG A 27 -2.66 -10.42 9.04
CA ARG A 27 -1.49 -9.59 8.73
C ARG A 27 -0.85 -9.98 7.40
N GLU A 28 -0.73 -11.29 7.15
CA GLU A 28 -0.14 -11.81 5.92
C GLU A 28 -0.99 -11.48 4.69
N ARG A 29 -2.32 -11.54 4.79
CA ARG A 29 -3.19 -11.13 3.69
C ARG A 29 -3.02 -9.66 3.36
N ILE A 30 -2.89 -8.79 4.37
CA ILE A 30 -2.58 -7.37 4.13
C ILE A 30 -1.22 -7.20 3.45
N ARG A 31 -0.19 -7.95 3.88
CA ARG A 31 1.15 -7.92 3.26
C ARG A 31 1.11 -8.28 1.77
N GLN A 32 0.34 -9.31 1.41
CA GLN A 32 0.17 -9.73 0.01
C GLN A 32 -0.51 -8.64 -0.82
N ILE A 33 -1.59 -8.05 -0.31
CA ILE A 33 -2.30 -6.97 -0.99
C ILE A 33 -1.40 -5.74 -1.15
N GLU A 34 -0.65 -5.36 -0.11
CA GLU A 34 0.32 -4.26 -0.18
C GLU A 34 1.37 -4.51 -1.26
N LYS A 35 1.99 -5.70 -1.28
CA LYS A 35 2.98 -6.06 -2.29
C LYS A 35 2.41 -5.97 -3.72
N HIS A 36 1.20 -6.50 -3.94
CA HIS A 36 0.55 -6.44 -5.25
C HIS A 36 0.29 -4.99 -5.70
N ALA A 37 -0.31 -4.19 -4.81
CA ALA A 37 -0.63 -2.80 -5.12
C ALA A 37 0.64 -1.97 -5.41
N LEU A 38 1.73 -2.17 -4.67
CA LEU A 38 3.00 -1.47 -4.92
C LEU A 38 3.60 -1.84 -6.28
N LEU A 39 3.50 -3.11 -6.70
CA LEU A 39 3.97 -3.55 -8.02
C LEU A 39 3.15 -2.89 -9.14
N GLU A 40 1.84 -2.81 -8.99
CA GLU A 40 0.97 -2.13 -9.95
C GLU A 40 1.25 -0.63 -10.03
N LEU A 41 1.43 0.03 -8.88
CA LEU A 41 1.78 1.45 -8.83
C LEU A 41 3.12 1.72 -9.52
N LYS A 42 4.13 0.86 -9.31
CA LYS A 42 5.41 0.95 -10.02
C LYS A 42 5.25 0.82 -11.54
N ARG A 43 4.43 -0.13 -12.00
CA ARG A 43 4.14 -0.29 -13.43
C ARG A 43 3.46 0.96 -14.00
N MET A 44 2.44 1.48 -13.32
CA MET A 44 1.74 2.70 -13.73
C MET A 44 2.66 3.92 -13.76
N ALA A 45 3.55 4.08 -12.79
CA ALA A 45 4.52 5.19 -12.76
C ALA A 45 5.42 5.16 -14.00
N HIS A 46 5.96 3.98 -14.34
CA HIS A 46 6.75 3.79 -15.55
C HIS A 46 5.95 4.07 -16.83
N ASP A 47 4.73 3.53 -16.93
CA ASP A 47 3.89 3.68 -18.13
C ASP A 47 3.41 5.13 -18.36
N THR A 48 3.32 5.93 -17.29
CA THR A 48 2.88 7.34 -17.35
C THR A 48 4.03 8.33 -17.53
N GLY A 49 5.27 7.86 -17.70
CA GLY A 49 6.46 8.73 -17.79
C GLY A 49 6.81 9.41 -16.48
N PHE A 50 6.24 8.96 -15.36
CA PHE A 50 6.70 9.28 -14.02
C PHE A 50 7.95 8.42 -13.75
N ASP A 51 9.05 8.78 -14.42
CA ASP A 51 10.36 8.27 -14.06
C ASP A 51 10.67 8.81 -12.67
N ALA A 52 10.45 7.95 -11.66
CA ALA A 52 10.94 8.18 -10.32
C ALA A 52 12.46 8.31 -10.43
N ALA A 53 12.94 9.56 -10.49
CA ALA A 53 14.35 9.88 -10.57
C ALA A 53 15.10 9.07 -9.51
N ALA A 54 16.00 8.21 -10.00
CA ALA A 54 17.00 7.52 -9.19
C ALA A 54 18.12 8.49 -8.79
#